data_AF-A0A554VZA3-F1
#
_entry.id   AF-A0A554VZA3-F1
#
_cell.length_a   1.000
_cell.length_b   1.000
_cell.length_c   1.000
_cell.angle_alpha   90.00
_cell.angle_beta   90.00
_cell.angle_gamma   90.00
#
_symmetry.space_group_name_H-M   'P 1'
#
loop_
_entity.id
_entity.type
_entity.pdbx_description
1 polymer ?
#
loop_
_entity_poly.entity_id
_entity_poly.type
_entity_poly.pdbx_seq_one_letter_code
_entity_poly.pdbx_strand_id
1 'polypeptide(L)'
;MLAEIELDESQRDVAEADPDARMFVTAAAGQGKTEVLLARVKTLVEDGLNPADEILVLSFSRAAVEAVRKRARIHDLDGLQIRTFDSFAAQILIDMDEETLGDSFDARIRKATKYIAGDETPDRLTYLQHILVDEAQDLVGDRAELVLALFSVLGDDFGFTVLGDPLQGIYDFQLEESESKLTSAELIETLVKEFGAEQQTLAKHYRAVTDRTRELISVGDEIRNLGALDNPTCEAAHSLLDDFRREVSSTSVLNESGALSPNDGDTTALLCSTNYEVLIASELLWENGYPHLIRRKAQDMSVAPWVHQVFRDLEDRTYDADEIKSRLHRLFGDAAADRWLALKTAEGNFSAYDSLNVPQLSQRLRSRSIPLTLTVADVAPLIVSTVHRAKGLEFTNVLYLQPEFGSPAAEQNAATLKQKYVALSRAREEIVSTKLPKKILKRADGSTGRWLEKAYGKFGQYTARMEFVNSDIDDISPYFPADGDAQAVQNSLVLDDLLGEVVSGRIDSPPEPGEVPRYELTTSNGRVLGRTSQSFAYALKKNFSFKGHPGQEWPIAFTGARVTSIECATGHPEETKLAGLGSSGMWLVPRLTGLISRIKD
;
A
#
# COMPACT_ATOMS: atom_id res chain seq x y z
N MET A 1 0.94 7.32 31.67
CA MET A 1 2.16 8.09 31.37
C MET A 1 3.00 7.26 30.43
N LEU A 2 2.92 7.56 29.13
CA LEU A 2 3.93 7.09 28.19
C LEU A 2 5.23 7.81 28.52
N ALA A 3 6.36 7.13 28.43
CA ALA A 3 7.66 7.76 28.66
C ALA A 3 7.83 8.91 27.64
N GLU A 4 8.18 10.09 28.12
CA GLU A 4 8.56 11.23 27.27
C GLU A 4 9.75 10.79 26.41
N ILE A 5 9.61 10.87 25.09
CA ILE A 5 10.68 10.49 24.17
C ILE A 5 11.72 11.61 24.21
N GLU A 6 12.95 11.28 24.63
CA GLU A 6 14.05 12.24 24.73
C GLU A 6 14.64 12.49 23.33
N LEU A 7 14.42 13.70 22.81
CA LEU A 7 14.97 14.17 21.55
C LEU A 7 16.46 14.50 21.69
N ASP A 8 17.28 14.09 20.72
CA ASP A 8 18.67 14.54 20.66
C ASP A 8 18.79 16.02 20.21
N GLU A 9 19.99 16.58 20.24
CA GLU A 9 20.25 17.98 19.87
C GLU A 9 19.74 18.33 18.46
N SER A 10 20.07 17.53 17.44
CA SER A 10 19.62 17.78 16.07
C SER A 10 18.10 17.70 15.90
N GLN A 11 17.44 16.88 16.71
CA GLN A 11 15.99 16.74 16.72
C GLN A 11 15.32 17.92 17.43
N ARG A 12 15.92 18.42 18.52
CA ARG A 12 15.46 19.61 19.24
C ARG A 12 15.63 20.87 18.41
N ASP A 13 16.75 21.03 17.70
CA ASP A 13 17.00 22.18 16.82
C ASP A 13 15.88 22.32 15.77
N VAL A 14 15.38 21.19 15.23
CA VAL A 14 14.25 21.20 14.31
C VAL A 14 12.93 21.45 15.03
N ALA A 15 12.67 20.76 16.16
CA ALA A 15 11.40 20.86 16.87
C ALA A 15 11.15 22.25 17.47
N GLU A 16 12.20 22.88 17.99
CA GLU A 16 12.20 24.13 18.76
C GLU A 16 12.49 25.38 17.91
N ALA A 17 12.61 25.26 16.58
CA ALA A 17 12.83 26.39 15.69
C ALA A 17 11.69 27.43 15.76
N ASP A 18 11.91 28.67 15.28
CA ASP A 18 10.84 29.68 15.27
C ASP A 18 9.66 29.26 14.37
N PRO A 19 8.39 29.65 14.64
CA PRO A 19 7.23 29.21 13.85
C PRO A 19 7.29 29.52 12.35
N ASP A 20 7.95 30.61 11.96
CA ASP A 20 8.18 31.04 10.57
C ASP A 20 9.41 30.39 9.93
N ALA A 21 10.16 29.57 10.68
CA ALA A 21 11.34 28.89 10.17
C ALA A 21 10.99 27.99 8.98
N ARG A 22 11.87 28.05 7.97
CA ARG A 22 11.80 27.27 6.74
C ARG A 22 12.93 26.29 6.73
N MET A 23 12.62 25.00 6.76
CA MET A 23 13.63 23.97 6.93
C MET A 23 13.43 22.81 5.96
N PHE A 24 14.54 22.34 5.40
CA PHE A 24 14.65 21.03 4.79
C PHE A 24 15.50 20.13 5.69
N VAL A 25 14.88 19.09 6.24
CA VAL A 25 15.48 18.17 7.21
C VAL A 25 15.80 16.85 6.51
N THR A 26 17.09 16.59 6.30
CA THR A 26 17.55 15.28 5.84
C THR A 26 17.50 14.29 7.00
N ALA A 27 16.70 13.24 6.85
CA ALA A 27 16.45 12.28 7.91
C ALA A 27 16.35 10.85 7.37
N ALA A 28 17.40 10.07 7.61
CA ALA A 28 17.54 8.68 7.23
C ALA A 28 16.52 7.77 7.93
N ALA A 29 16.44 6.53 7.46
CA ALA A 29 15.59 5.51 8.04
C ALA A 29 15.93 5.30 9.53
N GLY A 30 14.93 5.40 10.40
CA GLY A 30 15.11 5.17 11.84
C GLY A 30 15.69 6.35 12.63
N GLN A 31 15.81 7.55 12.07
CA GLN A 31 16.24 8.77 12.79
C GLN A 31 15.09 9.53 13.47
N GLY A 32 13.89 8.93 13.54
CA GLY A 32 12.76 9.53 14.26
C GLY A 32 11.99 10.61 13.50
N LYS A 33 11.99 10.62 12.15
CA LYS A 33 11.23 11.59 11.31
C LYS A 33 9.84 11.92 11.85
N THR A 34 9.01 10.90 12.08
CA THR A 34 7.64 11.10 12.57
C THR A 34 7.60 11.68 13.98
N GLU A 35 8.56 11.33 14.84
CA GLU A 35 8.66 11.87 16.19
C GLU A 35 9.04 13.35 16.16
N VAL A 36 10.06 13.70 15.37
CA VAL A 36 10.47 15.10 15.17
C VAL A 36 9.34 15.93 14.56
N LEU A 37 8.61 15.38 13.59
CA LEU A 37 7.44 16.04 13.01
C LEU A 37 6.37 16.34 14.07
N LEU A 38 6.06 15.39 14.95
CA LEU A 38 5.05 15.59 16.00
C LEU A 38 5.54 16.49 17.13
N ALA A 39 6.81 16.39 17.50
CA ALA A 39 7.45 17.32 18.44
C ALA A 39 7.41 18.76 17.89
N ARG A 40 7.71 18.94 16.61
CA ARG A 40 7.59 20.23 15.93
C ARG A 40 6.17 20.79 16.00
N VAL A 41 5.16 19.97 15.69
CA VAL A 41 3.76 20.37 15.83
C VAL A 41 3.44 20.77 17.28
N LYS A 42 3.92 20.01 18.27
CA LYS A 42 3.69 20.32 19.68
C LYS A 42 4.27 21.68 20.04
N THR A 43 5.51 21.99 19.65
CA THR A 43 6.12 23.31 19.87
C THR A 43 5.32 24.42 19.20
N LEU A 44 4.92 24.24 17.93
CA LEU A 44 4.09 25.24 17.22
C LEU A 44 2.77 25.52 17.96
N VAL A 45 2.15 24.49 18.53
CA VAL A 45 0.94 24.65 19.36
C VAL A 45 1.25 25.37 20.68
N GLU A 46 2.39 25.09 21.30
CA GLU A 46 2.87 25.79 22.50
C GLU A 46 3.17 27.28 22.21
N ASP A 47 3.64 27.59 20.99
CA ASP A 47 3.84 28.95 20.48
C ASP A 47 2.54 29.66 20.10
N GLY A 48 1.40 28.97 20.20
CA GLY A 48 0.06 29.54 20.07
C GLY A 48 -0.65 29.25 18.76
N LEU A 49 -0.08 28.44 17.85
CA LEU A 49 -0.77 28.05 16.62
C LEU A 49 -1.88 27.03 16.91
N ASN A 50 -3.02 27.22 16.26
CA ASN A 50 -4.14 26.30 16.31
C ASN A 50 -3.89 25.11 15.36
N PRO A 51 -3.78 23.87 15.87
CA PRO A 51 -3.48 22.70 15.05
C PRO A 51 -4.59 22.34 14.05
N ALA A 52 -5.82 22.83 14.26
CA ALA A 52 -6.96 22.53 13.41
C ALA A 52 -6.97 23.35 12.12
N ASP A 53 -6.48 24.59 12.14
CA ASP A 53 -6.65 25.55 11.04
C ASP A 53 -5.34 26.21 10.58
N GLU A 54 -4.31 26.25 11.42
CA GLU A 54 -3.05 26.96 11.14
C GLU A 54 -1.88 26.02 10.82
N ILE A 55 -2.01 24.72 11.12
CA ILE A 55 -0.97 23.70 10.90
C ILE A 55 -1.50 22.59 9.98
N LEU A 56 -0.75 22.29 8.91
CA LEU A 56 -1.06 21.22 7.98
C LEU A 56 0.10 20.24 7.82
N VAL A 57 -0.17 18.95 8.02
CA VAL A 57 0.77 17.86 7.75
C VAL A 57 0.39 17.14 6.46
N LEU A 58 1.31 17.14 5.50
CA LEU A 58 1.19 16.44 4.23
C LEU A 58 2.18 15.28 4.14
N SER A 59 1.75 14.18 3.55
CA SER A 59 2.63 13.05 3.23
C SER A 59 2.24 12.40 1.91
N PHE A 60 3.19 11.72 1.27
CA PHE A 60 2.95 11.05 0.00
C PHE A 60 1.96 9.87 0.12
N SER A 61 2.09 9.05 1.17
CA SER A 61 1.35 7.78 1.26
C SER A 61 0.29 7.77 2.36
N ARG A 62 -0.81 7.04 2.11
CA ARG A 62 -1.86 6.79 3.11
C ARG A 62 -1.32 6.07 4.34
N ALA A 63 -0.34 5.18 4.15
CA ALA A 63 0.30 4.47 5.25
C ALA A 63 1.07 5.43 6.18
N ALA A 64 1.80 6.40 5.61
CA ALA A 64 2.48 7.43 6.38
C ALA A 64 1.48 8.33 7.13
N VAL A 65 0.40 8.77 6.47
CA VAL A 65 -0.67 9.55 7.12
C VAL A 65 -1.27 8.82 8.32
N GLU A 66 -1.59 7.53 8.20
CA GLU A 66 -2.12 6.75 9.32
C GLU A 66 -1.08 6.52 10.42
N ALA A 67 0.18 6.35 10.06
CA ALA A 67 1.29 6.21 10.99
C ALA A 67 1.51 7.50 11.81
N VAL A 68 1.41 8.67 11.18
CA VAL A 68 1.46 9.98 11.84
C VAL A 68 0.21 10.18 12.69
N ARG A 69 -1.00 9.94 12.18
CA ARG A 69 -2.26 10.05 12.94
C ARG A 69 -2.27 9.18 14.18
N LYS A 70 -1.83 7.92 14.07
CA LYS A 70 -1.78 7.01 15.22
C LYS A 70 -0.87 7.56 16.32
N ARG A 71 0.27 8.15 15.95
CA ARG A 71 1.19 8.76 16.91
C ARG A 71 0.68 10.10 17.41
N ALA A 72 0.10 10.96 16.58
CA ALA A 72 -0.51 12.23 16.98
C ALA A 72 -1.49 12.06 18.15
N ARG A 73 -2.32 10.99 18.14
CA ARG A 73 -3.21 10.64 19.25
C ARG A 73 -2.50 10.33 20.57
N ILE A 74 -1.31 9.74 20.49
CA ILE A 74 -0.47 9.45 21.67
C ILE A 74 0.01 10.77 22.30
N HIS A 75 0.13 11.83 21.50
CA HIS A 75 0.53 13.18 21.94
C HIS A 75 -0.67 14.13 22.11
N ASP A 76 -1.91 13.63 22.18
CA ASP A 76 -3.13 14.45 22.33
C ASP A 76 -3.33 15.52 21.23
N LEU A 77 -2.88 15.23 20.00
CA LEU A 77 -2.99 16.11 18.82
C LEU A 77 -4.14 15.68 17.87
N ASP A 78 -5.31 15.32 18.41
CA ASP A 78 -6.44 14.80 17.63
C ASP A 78 -7.01 15.79 16.59
N GLY A 79 -6.84 17.10 16.80
CA GLY A 79 -7.31 18.16 15.91
C GLY A 79 -6.41 18.42 14.69
N LEU A 80 -5.22 17.83 14.64
CA LEU A 80 -4.22 18.13 13.60
C LEU A 80 -4.67 17.68 12.21
N GLN A 81 -4.56 18.58 11.22
CA GLN A 81 -4.83 18.21 9.83
C GLN A 81 -3.68 17.37 9.25
N ILE A 82 -3.88 16.05 9.15
CA ILE A 82 -2.92 15.13 8.52
C ILE A 82 -3.55 14.52 7.28
N ARG A 83 -2.97 14.76 6.10
CA ARG A 83 -3.53 14.38 4.79
C ARG A 83 -2.47 13.87 3.81
N THR A 84 -2.90 13.09 2.82
CA THR A 84 -2.06 12.87 1.64
C THR A 84 -2.20 14.04 0.67
N PHE A 85 -1.20 14.27 -0.18
CA PHE A 85 -1.27 15.27 -1.26
C PHE A 85 -2.52 15.10 -2.13
N ASP A 86 -2.85 13.87 -2.54
CA ASP A 86 -4.07 13.57 -3.30
C ASP A 86 -5.35 13.93 -2.55
N SER A 87 -5.42 13.64 -1.24
CA SER A 87 -6.58 13.97 -0.43
C SER A 87 -6.71 15.47 -0.13
N PHE A 88 -5.58 16.18 -0.11
CA PHE A 88 -5.56 17.63 0.03
C PHE A 88 -6.00 18.31 -1.26
N ALA A 89 -5.46 17.91 -2.42
CA ALA A 89 -5.90 18.41 -3.71
C ALA A 89 -7.39 18.16 -3.95
N ALA A 90 -7.89 16.96 -3.67
CA ALA A 90 -9.32 16.67 -3.76
C ALA A 90 -10.16 17.58 -2.84
N GLN A 91 -9.65 17.94 -1.66
CA GLN A 91 -10.33 18.86 -0.76
C GLN A 91 -10.39 20.29 -1.34
N ILE A 92 -9.28 20.79 -1.88
CA ILE A 92 -9.24 22.09 -2.56
C ILE A 92 -10.27 22.15 -3.69
N LEU A 93 -10.35 21.10 -4.51
CA LEU A 93 -11.34 21.05 -5.59
C LEU A 93 -12.79 21.06 -5.09
N ILE A 94 -13.07 20.36 -3.99
CA ILE A 94 -14.40 20.39 -3.35
C ILE A 94 -14.72 21.81 -2.84
N ASP A 95 -13.76 22.48 -2.21
CA ASP A 95 -13.95 23.83 -1.68
C ASP A 95 -14.24 24.84 -2.81
N MET A 96 -13.70 24.60 -4.00
CA MET A 96 -13.93 25.41 -5.20
C MET A 96 -15.14 24.96 -6.04
N ASP A 97 -15.97 24.03 -5.54
CA ASP A 97 -17.14 23.46 -6.25
C ASP A 97 -16.80 22.85 -7.62
N GLU A 98 -15.61 22.26 -7.77
CA GLU A 98 -15.13 21.66 -9.02
C GLU A 98 -15.63 20.21 -9.16
N GLU A 99 -16.20 19.87 -10.32
CA GLU A 99 -16.58 18.51 -10.66
C GLU A 99 -15.36 17.68 -11.13
N THR A 100 -15.09 16.57 -10.43
CA THR A 100 -13.92 15.71 -10.69
C THR A 100 -14.27 14.28 -11.10
N LEU A 101 -15.52 14.04 -11.52
CA LEU A 101 -15.98 12.70 -11.89
C LEU A 101 -15.22 12.18 -13.12
N GLY A 102 -14.51 11.06 -12.97
CA GLY A 102 -13.73 10.44 -14.04
C GLY A 102 -12.28 10.93 -14.15
N ASP A 103 -11.89 11.95 -13.39
CA ASP A 103 -10.52 12.45 -13.41
C ASP A 103 -9.55 11.47 -12.74
N SER A 104 -8.35 11.34 -13.32
CA SER A 104 -7.24 10.63 -12.68
C SER A 104 -6.78 11.37 -11.41
N PHE A 105 -5.98 10.71 -10.58
CA PHE A 105 -5.38 11.38 -9.42
C PHE A 105 -4.50 12.56 -9.85
N ASP A 106 -3.64 12.37 -10.86
CA ASP A 106 -2.73 13.41 -11.31
C ASP A 106 -3.47 14.60 -11.95
N ALA A 107 -4.55 14.34 -12.69
CA ALA A 107 -5.40 15.41 -13.23
C ALA A 107 -5.99 16.28 -12.10
N ARG A 108 -6.43 15.66 -11.00
CA ARG A 108 -6.92 16.40 -9.82
C ARG A 108 -5.82 17.19 -9.14
N ILE A 109 -4.61 16.63 -9.01
CA ILE A 109 -3.45 17.37 -8.49
C ILE A 109 -3.23 18.64 -9.34
N ARG A 110 -3.14 18.51 -10.67
CA ARG A 110 -2.90 19.65 -11.56
C ARG A 110 -4.00 20.72 -11.50
N LYS A 111 -5.26 20.30 -11.43
CA LYS A 111 -6.38 21.25 -11.24
C LYS A 111 -6.25 22.00 -9.92
N ALA A 112 -5.98 21.29 -8.82
CA ALA A 112 -5.81 21.93 -7.52
C ALA A 112 -4.61 22.90 -7.51
N THR A 113 -3.48 22.52 -8.11
CA THR A 113 -2.31 23.41 -8.29
C THR A 113 -2.68 24.70 -9.01
N LYS A 114 -3.53 24.64 -10.04
CA LYS A 114 -4.01 25.84 -10.76
C LYS A 114 -4.88 26.74 -9.89
N TYR A 115 -5.75 26.18 -9.05
CA TYR A 115 -6.56 26.95 -8.12
C TYR A 115 -5.68 27.62 -7.06
N ILE A 116 -4.70 26.90 -6.51
CA ILE A 116 -3.76 27.44 -5.52
C ILE A 116 -2.95 28.59 -6.13
N ALA A 117 -2.37 28.40 -7.32
CA ALA A 117 -1.59 29.41 -8.01
C ALA A 117 -2.43 30.52 -8.68
N GLY A 118 -3.75 30.46 -8.57
CA GLY A 118 -4.68 31.43 -9.16
C GLY A 118 -4.82 32.70 -8.32
N ASP A 119 -5.63 33.64 -8.82
CA ASP A 119 -5.90 34.92 -8.16
C ASP A 119 -6.80 34.77 -6.91
N GLU A 120 -7.64 33.74 -6.88
CA GLU A 120 -8.52 33.42 -5.76
C GLU A 120 -7.92 32.30 -4.92
N THR A 121 -7.21 32.69 -3.86
CA THR A 121 -6.63 31.73 -2.91
C THR A 121 -7.76 31.00 -2.18
N PRO A 122 -7.76 29.65 -2.16
CA PRO A 122 -8.75 28.90 -1.41
C PRO A 122 -8.78 29.32 0.07
N ASP A 123 -9.97 29.60 0.63
CA ASP A 123 -10.16 30.09 2.01
C ASP A 123 -9.39 29.30 3.08
N ARG A 124 -9.24 28.00 2.85
CA ARG A 124 -8.52 27.09 3.75
C ARG A 124 -7.04 27.44 3.89
N LEU A 125 -6.43 28.04 2.87
CA LEU A 125 -5.03 28.46 2.91
C LEU A 125 -4.83 29.76 3.67
N THR A 126 -5.88 30.57 3.82
CA THR A 126 -5.80 31.92 4.42
C THR A 126 -5.29 31.91 5.85
N TYR A 127 -5.58 30.86 6.61
CA TYR A 127 -5.21 30.76 8.02
C TYR A 127 -3.96 29.90 8.25
N LEU A 128 -3.43 29.22 7.23
CA LEU A 128 -2.25 28.39 7.40
C LEU A 128 -1.03 29.24 7.76
N GLN A 129 -0.33 28.86 8.83
CA GLN A 129 0.90 29.49 9.31
C GLN A 129 2.10 28.56 9.15
N HIS A 130 1.89 27.24 9.20
CA HIS A 130 2.96 26.26 9.02
C HIS A 130 2.52 25.00 8.27
N ILE A 131 3.35 24.52 7.34
CA ILE A 131 3.17 23.22 6.67
C ILE A 131 4.34 22.30 6.99
N LEU A 132 4.01 21.07 7.41
CA LEU A 132 4.97 19.99 7.56
C LEU A 132 4.78 19.00 6.42
N VAL A 133 5.87 18.61 5.77
CA VAL A 133 5.88 17.64 4.68
C VAL A 133 6.74 16.45 5.08
N ASP A 134 6.17 15.25 5.06
CA ASP A 134 6.91 14.00 5.25
C ASP A 134 7.14 13.28 3.91
N GLU A 135 8.22 12.52 3.84
CA GLU A 135 8.64 11.73 2.68
C GLU A 135 8.91 12.57 1.42
N ALA A 136 9.57 13.72 1.57
CA ALA A 136 9.85 14.66 0.47
C ALA A 136 10.60 14.03 -0.71
N GLN A 137 11.39 12.98 -0.48
CA GLN A 137 12.07 12.24 -1.55
C GLN A 137 11.12 11.54 -2.55
N ASP A 138 9.84 11.38 -2.20
CA ASP A 138 8.84 10.76 -3.07
C ASP A 138 7.96 11.81 -3.78
N LEU A 139 8.25 13.10 -3.57
CA LEU A 139 7.56 14.21 -4.24
C LEU A 139 8.24 14.49 -5.57
N VAL A 140 7.57 14.04 -6.63
CA VAL A 140 8.01 14.18 -8.01
C VAL A 140 6.84 14.62 -8.90
N GLY A 141 7.16 15.25 -10.04
CA GLY A 141 6.20 15.65 -11.06
C GLY A 141 5.11 16.58 -10.51
N ASP A 142 3.86 16.32 -10.88
CA ASP A 142 2.70 17.18 -10.55
C ASP A 142 2.53 17.42 -9.04
N ARG A 143 2.94 16.48 -8.18
CA ARG A 143 2.88 16.63 -6.71
C ARG A 143 3.97 17.56 -6.18
N ALA A 144 5.16 17.56 -6.80
CA ALA A 144 6.20 18.52 -6.47
C ALA A 144 5.80 19.94 -6.89
N GLU A 145 5.15 20.09 -8.06
CA GLU A 145 4.56 21.37 -8.49
C GLU A 145 3.51 21.90 -7.51
N LEU A 146 2.66 21.00 -6.99
CA LEU A 146 1.67 21.36 -5.97
C LEU A 146 2.32 21.94 -4.71
N VAL A 147 3.45 21.38 -4.26
CA VAL A 147 4.20 21.88 -3.10
C VAL A 147 4.76 23.27 -3.37
N LEU A 148 5.39 23.47 -4.54
CA LEU A 148 5.94 24.77 -4.91
C LEU A 148 4.84 25.84 -4.99
N ALA A 149 3.71 25.54 -5.64
CA ALA A 149 2.58 26.45 -5.72
C ALA A 149 2.02 26.82 -4.34
N LEU A 150 1.94 25.83 -3.43
CA LEU A 150 1.47 26.05 -2.07
C LEU A 150 2.40 27.01 -1.30
N PHE A 151 3.71 26.79 -1.36
CA PHE A 151 4.67 27.68 -0.68
C PHE A 151 4.78 29.06 -1.33
N SER A 152 4.58 29.18 -2.65
CA SER A 152 4.61 30.48 -3.34
C SER A 152 3.49 31.42 -2.90
N VAL A 153 2.33 30.89 -2.52
CA VAL A 153 1.14 31.68 -2.17
C VAL A 153 1.15 32.15 -0.72
N LEU A 154 1.86 31.43 0.16
CA LEU A 154 1.75 31.63 1.62
C LEU A 154 2.65 32.76 2.17
N GLY A 155 3.37 33.50 1.31
CA GLY A 155 4.09 34.73 1.70
C GLY A 155 5.35 34.48 2.54
N ASP A 156 5.98 35.57 3.01
CA ASP A 156 7.31 35.52 3.67
C ASP A 156 7.26 35.14 5.16
N ASP A 157 6.17 35.44 5.86
CA ASP A 157 6.00 35.13 7.30
C ASP A 157 5.57 33.67 7.55
N PHE A 158 5.42 32.88 6.49
CA PHE A 158 5.00 31.49 6.54
C PHE A 158 6.17 30.51 6.71
N GLY A 159 6.04 29.59 7.66
CA GLY A 159 7.04 28.56 7.95
C GLY A 159 6.74 27.21 7.29
N PHE A 160 7.78 26.43 7.02
CA PHE A 160 7.60 25.04 6.61
C PHE A 160 8.71 24.13 7.12
N THR A 161 8.36 22.87 7.37
CA THR A 161 9.31 21.82 7.75
C THR A 161 9.16 20.64 6.81
N VAL A 162 10.14 20.45 5.91
CA VAL A 162 10.13 19.38 4.90
C VAL A 162 11.13 18.30 5.28
N LEU A 163 10.67 17.09 5.56
CA LEU A 163 11.52 15.95 5.94
C LEU A 163 11.67 14.97 4.78
N GLY A 164 12.90 14.48 4.54
CA GLY A 164 13.14 13.48 3.51
C GLY A 164 14.49 12.76 3.60
N ASP A 165 14.63 11.68 2.83
CA ASP A 165 15.89 10.96 2.63
C ASP A 165 16.07 10.64 1.14
N PRO A 166 17.03 11.27 0.43
CA PRO A 166 17.25 11.03 -0.99
C PRO A 166 17.47 9.56 -1.38
N LEU A 167 18.02 8.73 -0.47
CA LEU A 167 18.22 7.30 -0.71
C LEU A 167 16.95 6.45 -0.63
N GLN A 168 15.85 7.03 -0.15
CA GLN A 168 14.58 6.33 -0.02
C GLN A 168 13.58 6.66 -1.14
N GLY A 169 13.91 7.56 -2.08
CA GLY A 169 13.02 7.99 -3.16
C GLY A 169 12.85 6.92 -4.24
N ILE A 170 11.81 6.09 -4.15
CA ILE A 170 11.59 4.97 -5.10
C ILE A 170 10.31 5.14 -5.95
N TYR A 171 9.72 6.34 -5.95
CA TYR A 171 8.54 6.66 -6.76
C TYR A 171 8.86 7.47 -8.02
N ASP A 172 10.14 7.54 -8.41
CA ASP A 172 10.61 8.25 -9.62
C ASP A 172 9.89 7.78 -10.90
N PHE A 173 9.37 6.55 -10.95
CA PHE A 173 8.58 6.05 -12.08
C PHE A 173 7.29 6.84 -12.34
N GLN A 174 6.76 7.57 -11.34
CA GLN A 174 5.60 8.44 -11.53
C GLN A 174 5.89 9.62 -12.47
N LEU A 175 7.17 9.97 -12.66
CA LEU A 175 7.58 10.98 -13.62
C LEU A 175 7.23 10.57 -15.05
N GLU A 176 7.09 9.29 -15.38
CA GLU A 176 6.71 8.85 -16.73
C GLU A 176 5.28 9.29 -17.08
N GLU A 177 4.34 9.13 -16.15
CA GLU A 177 2.91 9.43 -16.33
C GLU A 177 2.57 10.91 -16.05
N SER A 178 3.40 11.60 -15.25
CA SER A 178 3.24 13.00 -14.87
C SER A 178 3.46 13.99 -16.05
N GLU A 179 2.72 15.10 -16.07
CA GLU A 179 2.97 16.18 -17.04
C GLU A 179 4.22 16.98 -16.67
N SER A 180 4.40 17.32 -15.39
CA SER A 180 5.66 17.87 -14.90
C SER A 180 6.73 16.79 -14.76
N LYS A 181 7.99 17.16 -15.05
CA LYS A 181 9.18 16.31 -14.89
C LYS A 181 10.06 16.71 -13.71
N LEU A 182 9.55 17.59 -12.84
CA LEU A 182 10.27 18.07 -11.66
C LEU A 182 10.64 16.89 -10.74
N THR A 183 11.93 16.69 -10.53
CA THR A 183 12.45 15.63 -9.66
C THR A 183 12.44 16.07 -8.19
N SER A 184 12.53 15.11 -7.27
CA SER A 184 12.63 15.43 -5.84
C SER A 184 13.92 16.22 -5.53
N ALA A 185 15.00 15.97 -6.28
CA ALA A 185 16.26 16.70 -6.12
C ALA A 185 16.14 18.17 -6.53
N GLU A 186 15.49 18.44 -7.67
CA GLU A 186 15.20 19.80 -8.12
C GLU A 186 14.23 20.51 -7.16
N LEU A 187 13.20 19.81 -6.67
CA LEU A 187 12.30 20.35 -5.63
C LEU A 187 13.10 20.81 -4.39
N ILE A 188 13.96 19.95 -3.85
CA ILE A 188 14.79 20.27 -2.68
C ILE A 188 15.71 21.46 -2.98
N GLU A 189 16.31 21.50 -4.17
CA GLU A 189 17.17 22.61 -4.60
C GLU A 189 16.40 23.93 -4.65
N THR A 190 15.18 23.92 -5.21
CA THR A 190 14.29 25.09 -5.25
C THR A 190 13.89 25.55 -3.85
N LEU A 191 13.53 24.63 -2.94
CA LEU A 191 13.21 24.98 -1.55
C LEU A 191 14.35 25.72 -0.85
N VAL A 192 15.58 25.26 -1.05
CA VAL A 192 16.77 25.88 -0.44
C VAL A 192 17.12 27.21 -1.09
N LYS A 193 17.14 27.25 -2.43
CA LYS A 193 17.65 28.42 -3.18
C LYS A 193 16.64 29.55 -3.33
N GLU A 194 15.35 29.22 -3.49
CA GLU A 194 14.31 30.18 -3.82
C GLU A 194 13.39 30.47 -2.63
N PHE A 195 13.09 29.46 -1.81
CA PHE A 195 12.24 29.63 -0.63
C PHE A 195 13.01 29.88 0.67
N GLY A 196 14.34 29.85 0.64
CA GLY A 196 15.19 30.16 1.79
C GLY A 196 15.19 29.07 2.87
N ALA A 197 14.95 27.80 2.50
CA ALA A 197 14.97 26.70 3.46
C ALA A 197 16.38 26.46 4.00
N GLU A 198 16.52 26.48 5.34
CA GLU A 198 17.72 26.04 6.03
C GLU A 198 17.85 24.52 5.98
N GLN A 199 19.05 24.03 5.67
CA GLN A 199 19.31 22.59 5.63
C GLN A 199 19.69 22.09 7.02
N GLN A 200 18.94 21.12 7.53
CA GLN A 200 19.20 20.42 8.78
C GLN A 200 19.40 18.93 8.51
N THR A 201 20.14 18.24 9.38
CA THR A 201 20.33 16.78 9.29
C THR A 201 20.18 16.16 10.67
N LEU A 202 19.36 15.11 10.76
CA LEU A 202 19.22 14.37 12.02
C LEU A 202 20.42 13.44 12.23
N ALA A 203 20.90 13.36 13.47
CA ALA A 203 22.15 12.65 13.79
C ALA A 203 21.92 11.22 14.31
N LYS A 204 20.96 11.03 15.24
CA LYS A 204 20.86 9.76 15.99
C LYS A 204 19.90 8.78 15.34
N HIS A 205 20.28 7.50 15.34
CA HIS A 205 19.45 6.40 14.86
C HIS A 205 18.88 5.59 16.03
N TYR A 206 17.58 5.32 15.98
CA TYR A 206 16.82 4.63 17.02
C TYR A 206 16.33 3.25 16.57
N ARG A 207 16.28 2.99 15.25
CA ARG A 207 15.79 1.73 14.69
C ARG A 207 16.82 0.60 14.75
N ALA A 208 18.08 0.87 14.42
CA ALA A 208 19.13 -0.14 14.33
C ALA A 208 19.58 -0.60 15.72
N VAL A 209 19.27 -1.85 16.10
CA VAL A 209 19.61 -2.38 17.44
C VAL A 209 20.82 -3.31 17.44
N THR A 210 21.21 -3.84 16.28
CA THR A 210 22.34 -4.76 16.11
C THR A 210 23.53 -4.08 15.44
N ASP A 211 24.75 -4.61 15.63
CA ASP A 211 25.95 -4.06 14.98
C ASP A 211 25.83 -4.09 13.45
N ARG A 212 25.18 -5.13 12.90
CA ARG A 212 24.91 -5.26 11.46
C ARG A 212 23.96 -4.17 10.94
N THR A 213 22.88 -3.86 11.65
CA THR A 213 21.96 -2.79 11.23
C THR A 213 22.58 -1.41 11.42
N ARG A 214 23.54 -1.26 12.35
CA ARG A 214 24.37 -0.05 12.50
C ARG A 214 25.37 0.13 11.38
N GLU A 215 25.98 -0.94 10.89
CA GLU A 215 26.89 -0.88 9.75
C GLU A 215 26.19 -0.37 8.48
N LEU A 216 24.94 -0.78 8.24
CA LEU A 216 24.13 -0.26 7.13
C LEU A 216 23.92 1.25 7.21
N ILE A 217 23.89 1.83 8.42
CA ILE A 217 23.80 3.29 8.60
C ILE A 217 25.05 3.94 8.02
N SER A 218 26.23 3.48 8.44
CA SER A 218 27.52 3.98 7.93
C SER A 218 27.60 3.88 6.41
N VAL A 219 27.19 2.74 5.85
CA VAL A 219 27.14 2.54 4.39
C VAL A 219 26.19 3.53 3.71
N GLY A 220 25.02 3.79 4.32
CA GLY A 220 24.09 4.80 3.83
C GLY A 220 24.67 6.20 3.83
N ASP A 221 25.40 6.57 4.88
CA ASP A 221 26.06 7.87 5.00
C ASP A 221 27.19 8.04 3.99
N GLU A 222 27.99 6.99 3.78
CA GLU A 222 28.99 6.95 2.70
C GLU A 222 28.36 7.19 1.33
N ILE A 223 27.23 6.53 1.03
CA ILE A 223 26.51 6.72 -0.24
C ILE A 223 25.99 8.16 -0.37
N ARG A 224 25.41 8.75 0.69
CA ARG A 224 24.95 10.15 0.65
C ARG A 224 26.11 11.13 0.40
N ASN A 225 27.28 10.86 0.98
CA ASN A 225 28.47 11.68 0.82
C ASN A 225 29.09 11.65 -0.58
N LEU A 226 28.71 10.67 -1.41
CA LEU A 226 29.12 10.67 -2.82
C LEU A 226 28.42 11.77 -3.64
N GLY A 227 27.29 12.30 -3.16
CA GLY A 227 26.54 13.36 -3.84
C GLY A 227 25.59 12.82 -4.92
N ALA A 228 25.58 13.49 -6.09
CA ALA A 228 24.67 13.16 -7.17
C ALA A 228 24.95 11.76 -7.74
N LEU A 229 23.91 10.92 -7.83
CA LEU A 229 23.99 9.54 -8.28
C LEU A 229 24.06 9.44 -9.81
N ASP A 230 25.16 9.91 -10.41
CA ASP A 230 25.50 9.66 -11.82
C ASP A 230 26.06 8.23 -12.02
N ASN A 231 26.35 7.82 -13.26
CA ASN A 231 26.75 6.42 -13.55
C ASN A 231 27.95 5.93 -12.71
N PRO A 232 29.12 6.63 -12.68
CA PRO A 232 30.26 6.18 -11.87
C PRO A 232 29.95 6.12 -10.37
N THR A 233 29.20 7.10 -9.88
CA THR A 233 28.82 7.18 -8.47
C THR A 233 27.81 6.09 -8.10
N CYS A 234 26.88 5.75 -9.00
CA CYS A 234 25.97 4.63 -8.84
C CYS A 234 26.72 3.30 -8.72
N GLU A 235 27.69 3.03 -9.61
CA GLU A 235 28.48 1.79 -9.56
C GLU A 235 29.24 1.65 -8.22
N ALA A 236 29.83 2.75 -7.74
CA ALA A 236 30.49 2.80 -6.44
C ALA A 236 29.51 2.55 -5.29
N ALA A 237 28.36 3.22 -5.28
CA ALA A 237 27.31 3.03 -4.27
C ALA A 237 26.72 1.61 -4.28
N HIS A 238 26.53 1.01 -5.47
CA HIS A 238 26.11 -0.38 -5.59
C HIS A 238 27.14 -1.34 -5.00
N SER A 239 28.43 -1.04 -5.20
CA SER A 239 29.53 -1.83 -4.64
C SER A 239 29.53 -1.80 -3.11
N LEU A 240 29.34 -0.61 -2.50
CA LEU A 240 29.21 -0.48 -1.04
C LEU A 240 28.09 -1.36 -0.47
N LEU A 241 26.89 -1.33 -1.06
CA LEU A 241 25.78 -2.19 -0.62
C LEU A 241 26.02 -3.67 -0.90
N ASP A 242 26.68 -4.01 -2.01
CA ASP A 242 26.98 -5.40 -2.35
C ASP A 242 28.08 -5.99 -1.46
N ASP A 243 29.04 -5.18 -1.02
CA ASP A 243 30.08 -5.53 -0.06
C ASP A 243 29.44 -5.80 1.32
N PHE A 244 28.67 -4.84 1.85
CA PHE A 244 27.86 -5.03 3.06
C PHE A 244 27.02 -6.32 2.99
N ARG A 245 26.34 -6.55 1.86
CA ARG A 245 25.50 -7.73 1.66
C ARG A 245 26.30 -9.04 1.62
N ARG A 246 27.54 -9.05 1.12
CA ARG A 246 28.34 -10.29 1.06
C ARG A 246 28.76 -10.78 2.44
N GLU A 247 28.81 -9.88 3.41
CA GLU A 247 29.06 -10.21 4.82
C GLU A 247 27.81 -10.73 5.54
N VAL A 248 26.65 -10.67 4.88
CA VAL A 248 25.38 -11.24 5.33
C VAL A 248 25.27 -12.71 4.92
N SER A 249 24.76 -13.56 5.81
CA SER A 249 24.52 -14.99 5.54
C SER A 249 23.70 -15.15 4.25
N SER A 250 24.30 -15.78 3.24
CA SER A 250 23.68 -16.04 1.95
C SER A 250 23.20 -17.49 1.87
N THR A 251 22.19 -17.86 2.64
CA THR A 251 21.55 -19.17 2.51
C THR A 251 20.38 -19.10 1.52
N SER A 252 20.13 -20.21 0.82
CA SER A 252 18.90 -20.38 0.04
C SER A 252 17.77 -20.72 1.02
N VAL A 253 17.41 -19.74 1.85
CA VAL A 253 16.42 -19.88 2.94
C VAL A 253 15.08 -20.43 2.43
N LEU A 254 14.74 -20.17 1.16
CA LEU A 254 13.53 -20.69 0.51
C LEU A 254 13.54 -22.21 0.24
N ASN A 255 14.69 -22.89 0.35
CA ASN A 255 14.83 -24.33 0.12
C ASN A 255 15.16 -25.13 1.39
N GLU A 256 15.46 -24.46 2.52
CA GLU A 256 15.90 -25.12 3.75
C GLU A 256 14.76 -25.08 4.78
N SER A 257 14.28 -26.27 5.14
CA SER A 257 13.33 -26.47 6.23
C SER A 257 13.98 -26.03 7.56
N GLY A 258 13.54 -24.90 8.13
CA GLY A 258 13.93 -24.42 9.47
C GLY A 258 14.43 -22.98 9.57
N ALA A 259 14.85 -22.33 8.47
CA ALA A 259 15.51 -21.01 8.53
C ALA A 259 14.55 -19.80 8.65
N LEU A 260 13.23 -20.02 8.57
CA LEU A 260 12.18 -18.98 8.56
C LEU A 260 11.24 -19.04 9.77
N SER A 261 11.74 -19.46 10.94
CA SER A 261 10.92 -19.46 12.16
C SER A 261 11.18 -18.19 12.97
N PRO A 262 10.47 -17.07 12.71
CA PRO A 262 10.58 -15.87 13.55
C PRO A 262 10.18 -16.22 14.98
N ASN A 263 10.77 -15.54 15.97
CA ASN A 263 10.30 -15.70 17.35
C ASN A 263 8.88 -15.14 17.50
N ASP A 264 8.18 -15.58 18.54
CA ASP A 264 6.86 -15.03 18.86
C ASP A 264 6.95 -13.51 19.05
N GLY A 265 6.18 -12.76 18.24
CA GLY A 265 6.16 -11.30 18.25
C GLY A 265 7.08 -10.63 17.22
N ASP A 266 7.99 -11.37 16.59
CA ASP A 266 8.82 -10.84 15.51
C ASP A 266 8.01 -10.68 14.22
N THR A 267 8.27 -9.59 13.50
CA THR A 267 7.76 -9.41 12.14
C THR A 267 8.90 -9.62 11.15
N THR A 268 8.68 -10.51 10.18
CA THR A 268 9.65 -10.82 9.14
C THR A 268 9.09 -10.49 7.76
N ALA A 269 9.88 -9.81 6.93
CA ALA A 269 9.51 -9.52 5.56
C ALA A 269 10.47 -10.13 4.55
N LEU A 270 9.92 -10.86 3.57
CA LEU A 270 10.61 -11.21 2.33
C LEU A 270 10.36 -10.13 1.29
N LEU A 271 11.39 -9.34 0.99
CA LEU A 271 11.31 -8.19 0.10
C LEU A 271 11.89 -8.53 -1.28
N CYS A 272 11.04 -8.38 -2.29
CA CYS A 272 11.37 -8.66 -3.69
C CYS A 272 11.41 -7.37 -4.53
N SER A 273 12.10 -7.40 -5.67
CA SER A 273 12.17 -6.25 -6.55
C SER A 273 10.92 -6.12 -7.43
N THR A 274 10.33 -7.24 -7.84
CA THR A 274 9.17 -7.29 -8.74
C THR A 274 7.98 -8.07 -8.16
N ASN A 275 6.76 -7.83 -8.68
CA ASN A 275 5.60 -8.63 -8.28
C ASN A 275 5.75 -10.10 -8.73
N TYR A 276 6.42 -10.38 -9.85
CA TYR A 276 6.67 -11.75 -10.30
C TYR A 276 7.49 -12.54 -9.28
N GLU A 277 8.56 -11.94 -8.76
CA GLU A 277 9.36 -12.54 -7.70
C GLU A 277 8.55 -12.79 -6.42
N VAL A 278 7.62 -11.90 -6.06
CA VAL A 278 6.68 -12.13 -4.94
C VAL A 278 5.83 -13.38 -5.17
N LEU A 279 5.29 -13.57 -6.37
CA LEU A 279 4.46 -14.74 -6.71
C LEU A 279 5.27 -16.04 -6.63
N ILE A 280 6.48 -16.04 -7.18
CA ILE A 280 7.37 -17.21 -7.16
C ILE A 280 7.84 -17.53 -5.73
N ALA A 281 8.23 -16.51 -4.97
CA ALA A 281 8.65 -16.67 -3.59
C ALA A 281 7.51 -17.21 -2.71
N SER A 282 6.29 -16.69 -2.90
CA SER A 282 5.09 -17.17 -2.20
C SER A 282 4.77 -18.63 -2.53
N GLU A 283 4.85 -19.02 -3.80
CA GLU A 283 4.67 -20.42 -4.23
C GLU A 283 5.65 -21.35 -3.48
N LEU A 284 6.94 -20.98 -3.44
CA LEU A 284 7.97 -21.75 -2.72
C LEU A 284 7.73 -21.81 -1.22
N LEU A 285 7.35 -20.70 -0.60
CA LEU A 285 7.06 -20.68 0.84
C LEU A 285 5.89 -21.61 1.18
N TRP A 286 4.83 -21.63 0.37
CA TRP A 286 3.70 -22.55 0.55
C TRP A 286 4.10 -24.01 0.32
N GLU A 287 4.91 -24.31 -0.70
CA GLU A 287 5.43 -25.67 -0.96
C GLU A 287 6.28 -26.21 0.21
N ASN A 288 6.96 -25.32 0.92
CA ASN A 288 7.78 -25.64 2.09
C ASN A 288 7.03 -25.51 3.43
N GLY A 289 5.72 -25.23 3.40
CA GLY A 289 4.89 -25.19 4.60
C GLY A 289 5.10 -23.96 5.49
N TYR A 290 5.48 -22.81 4.92
CA TYR A 290 5.59 -21.54 5.64
C TYR A 290 4.37 -20.64 5.37
N PRO A 291 3.42 -20.53 6.32
CA PRO A 291 2.30 -19.61 6.20
C PRO A 291 2.79 -18.16 6.14
N HIS A 292 2.25 -17.39 5.22
CA HIS A 292 2.65 -16.00 5.02
C HIS A 292 1.53 -15.20 4.36
N LEU A 293 1.64 -13.88 4.44
CA LEU A 293 0.73 -12.95 3.78
C LEU A 293 1.46 -12.22 2.65
N ILE A 294 0.83 -12.13 1.47
CA ILE A 294 1.32 -11.24 0.41
C ILE A 294 0.75 -9.85 0.62
N ARG A 295 1.62 -8.85 0.69
CA ARG A 295 1.20 -7.45 0.81
C ARG A 295 0.51 -6.95 -0.46
N ARG A 296 -0.71 -6.45 -0.30
CA ARG A 296 -1.55 -5.91 -1.38
C ARG A 296 -1.19 -4.46 -1.72
N LYS A 297 -1.59 -3.97 -2.89
CA LYS A 297 -1.50 -2.53 -3.18
C LYS A 297 -2.56 -1.79 -2.36
N ALA A 298 -2.33 -0.51 -2.07
CA ALA A 298 -3.30 0.29 -1.32
C ALA A 298 -4.69 0.38 -1.98
N GLN A 299 -4.73 0.39 -3.31
CA GLN A 299 -5.96 0.38 -4.12
C GLN A 299 -6.67 -0.98 -4.15
N ASP A 300 -5.94 -2.06 -3.84
CA ASP A 300 -6.44 -3.44 -3.85
C ASP A 300 -7.00 -3.84 -2.49
N MET A 301 -6.81 -3.01 -1.45
CA MET A 301 -7.36 -3.23 -0.13
C MET A 301 -8.85 -2.90 -0.11
N SER A 302 -9.69 -3.91 0.10
CA SER A 302 -11.12 -3.71 0.36
C SER A 302 -11.44 -3.69 1.85
N VAL A 303 -12.72 -3.54 2.14
CA VAL A 303 -13.31 -3.51 3.46
C VAL A 303 -13.03 -4.83 4.20
N ALA A 304 -12.70 -4.75 5.49
CA ALA A 304 -12.40 -5.91 6.30
C ALA A 304 -13.63 -6.82 6.51
N PRO A 305 -13.46 -8.16 6.56
CA PRO A 305 -14.57 -9.11 6.77
C PRO A 305 -15.41 -8.86 8.01
N TRP A 306 -14.81 -8.28 9.06
CA TRP A 306 -15.55 -7.98 10.29
C TRP A 306 -16.68 -6.97 10.05
N VAL A 307 -16.60 -6.13 9.03
CA VAL A 307 -17.66 -5.20 8.65
C VAL A 307 -18.90 -5.98 8.22
N HIS A 308 -18.76 -6.99 7.36
CA HIS A 308 -19.87 -7.88 7.02
C HIS A 308 -20.46 -8.57 8.26
N GLN A 309 -19.62 -9.02 9.22
CA GLN A 309 -20.11 -9.63 10.47
C GLN A 309 -20.99 -8.68 11.30
N VAL A 310 -20.71 -7.38 11.26
CA VAL A 310 -21.53 -6.36 11.91
C VAL A 310 -22.86 -6.18 11.18
N PHE A 311 -22.85 -6.07 9.85
CA PHE A 311 -24.00 -5.64 9.06
C PHE A 311 -24.84 -6.75 8.42
N ARG A 312 -24.42 -8.02 8.45
CA ARG A 312 -25.11 -9.16 7.81
C ARG A 312 -26.60 -9.29 8.16
N ASP A 313 -26.99 -8.93 9.38
CA ASP A 313 -28.38 -9.02 9.85
C ASP A 313 -29.03 -7.65 10.08
N LEU A 314 -28.44 -6.58 9.53
CA LEU A 314 -28.94 -5.22 9.68
C LEU A 314 -29.68 -4.77 8.41
N GLU A 315 -30.73 -3.99 8.62
CA GLU A 315 -31.45 -3.27 7.56
C GLU A 315 -30.69 -2.01 7.15
N ASP A 316 -30.87 -1.57 5.90
CA ASP A 316 -30.30 -0.34 5.35
C ASP A 316 -31.02 0.91 5.90
N ARG A 317 -30.66 1.33 7.11
CA ARG A 317 -31.20 2.51 7.81
C ARG A 317 -30.15 3.17 8.70
N THR A 318 -30.50 4.31 9.30
CA THR A 318 -29.69 4.92 10.37
C THR A 318 -29.94 4.22 11.70
N TYR A 319 -28.86 3.98 12.43
CA TYR A 319 -28.85 3.37 13.77
C TYR A 319 -28.33 4.35 14.81
N ASP A 320 -28.80 4.19 16.05
CA ASP A 320 -28.23 4.88 17.20
C ASP A 320 -26.83 4.31 17.52
N ALA A 321 -25.91 5.17 17.98
CA ALA A 321 -24.56 4.75 18.30
C ALA A 321 -24.51 3.65 19.37
N ASP A 322 -25.38 3.67 20.37
CA ASP A 322 -25.38 2.67 21.44
C ASP A 322 -25.76 1.28 20.92
N GLU A 323 -26.63 1.20 19.92
CA GLU A 323 -27.03 -0.06 19.28
C GLU A 323 -25.82 -0.71 18.58
N ILE A 324 -25.09 0.07 17.78
CA ILE A 324 -23.92 -0.43 17.05
C ILE A 324 -22.73 -0.69 18.00
N LYS A 325 -22.44 0.22 18.94
CA LYS A 325 -21.37 0.03 19.93
C LYS A 325 -21.61 -1.21 20.78
N SER A 326 -22.84 -1.48 21.21
CA SER A 326 -23.19 -2.70 21.96
C SER A 326 -22.95 -3.96 21.11
N ARG A 327 -23.28 -3.92 19.82
CA ARG A 327 -23.01 -5.01 18.89
C ARG A 327 -21.51 -5.21 18.68
N LEU A 328 -20.75 -4.15 18.50
CA LEU A 328 -19.30 -4.17 18.38
C LEU A 328 -18.65 -4.76 19.64
N HIS A 329 -19.06 -4.33 20.84
CA HIS A 329 -18.56 -4.89 22.10
C HIS A 329 -18.83 -6.39 22.21
N ARG A 330 -20.02 -6.85 21.80
CA ARG A 330 -20.35 -8.28 21.81
C ARG A 330 -19.46 -9.09 20.86
N LEU A 331 -19.16 -8.54 19.68
CA LEU A 331 -18.36 -9.23 18.67
C LEU A 331 -16.85 -9.15 18.94
N PHE A 332 -16.39 -8.08 19.59
CA PHE A 332 -14.99 -7.67 19.52
C PHE A 332 -14.35 -7.23 20.84
N GLY A 333 -15.11 -7.16 21.93
CA GLY A 333 -14.60 -6.80 23.25
C GLY A 333 -13.91 -5.43 23.26
N ASP A 334 -12.65 -5.40 23.66
CA ASP A 334 -11.84 -4.19 23.83
C ASP A 334 -11.61 -3.43 22.51
N ALA A 335 -11.61 -4.13 21.37
CA ALA A 335 -11.43 -3.52 20.05
C ALA A 335 -12.70 -2.86 19.49
N ALA A 336 -13.79 -2.79 20.27
CA ALA A 336 -15.05 -2.20 19.82
C ALA A 336 -14.95 -0.68 19.58
N ALA A 337 -14.23 0.04 20.44
CA ALA A 337 -14.05 1.49 20.31
C ALA A 337 -13.32 1.85 19.01
N ASP A 338 -12.23 1.14 18.70
CA ASP A 338 -11.46 1.32 17.47
C ASP A 338 -12.31 1.03 16.22
N ARG A 339 -13.10 -0.05 16.25
CA ARG A 339 -14.00 -0.41 15.15
C ARG A 339 -15.13 0.59 14.96
N TRP A 340 -15.68 1.13 16.03
CA TRP A 340 -16.68 2.20 15.98
C TRP A 340 -16.10 3.44 15.27
N LEU A 341 -14.92 3.87 15.71
CA LEU A 341 -14.22 4.99 15.09
C LEU A 341 -13.94 4.73 13.60
N ALA A 342 -13.52 3.51 13.26
CA ALA A 342 -13.27 3.11 11.88
C ALA A 342 -14.55 3.27 11.02
N LEU A 343 -15.71 2.78 11.49
CA LEU A 343 -17.00 2.95 10.81
C LEU A 343 -17.39 4.42 10.65
N LYS A 344 -17.29 5.22 11.72
CA LYS A 344 -17.57 6.67 11.68
C LYS A 344 -16.65 7.42 10.74
N THR A 345 -15.39 6.99 10.64
CA THR A 345 -14.42 7.57 9.71
C THR A 345 -14.79 7.32 8.25
N ALA A 346 -15.26 6.12 7.90
CA ALA A 346 -15.74 5.85 6.54
C ALA A 346 -17.06 6.53 6.22
N GLU A 347 -18.00 6.56 7.17
CA GLU A 347 -19.22 7.33 7.01
C GLU A 347 -18.89 8.82 6.85
N GLY A 348 -17.83 9.30 7.53
CA GLY A 348 -17.28 10.64 7.52
C GLY A 348 -18.31 11.73 7.81
N ASN A 349 -19.24 11.42 8.72
CA ASN A 349 -20.21 12.35 9.29
C ASN A 349 -19.94 12.46 10.81
N PHE A 350 -18.89 13.20 11.16
CA PHE A 350 -18.45 13.36 12.55
C PHE A 350 -19.33 14.32 13.36
N SER A 351 -20.08 15.22 12.72
CA SER A 351 -21.03 16.09 13.41
C SER A 351 -22.22 15.32 14.01
N ALA A 352 -22.58 14.18 13.42
CA ALA A 352 -23.59 13.26 13.94
C ALA A 352 -22.93 12.03 14.61
N TYR A 353 -21.99 12.25 15.53
CA TYR A 353 -21.21 11.16 16.15
C TYR A 353 -22.06 10.11 16.86
N ASP A 354 -23.24 10.47 17.39
CA ASP A 354 -24.12 9.55 18.14
C ASP A 354 -25.08 8.73 17.26
N SER A 355 -24.82 8.68 15.95
CA SER A 355 -25.57 7.84 15.02
C SER A 355 -24.66 7.26 13.93
N LEU A 356 -25.12 6.21 13.26
CA LEU A 356 -24.46 5.64 12.08
C LEU A 356 -25.47 5.47 10.94
N ASN A 357 -25.28 6.24 9.87
CA ASN A 357 -26.04 6.16 8.62
C ASN A 357 -25.46 5.06 7.72
N VAL A 358 -26.06 3.86 7.79
CA VAL A 358 -25.63 2.69 7.00
C VAL A 358 -25.75 2.94 5.49
N PRO A 359 -26.82 3.58 4.97
CA PRO A 359 -26.89 3.92 3.54
C PRO A 359 -25.70 4.77 3.06
N GLN A 360 -25.35 5.81 3.82
CA GLN A 360 -24.22 6.70 3.52
C GLN A 360 -22.87 5.97 3.63
N LEU A 361 -22.69 5.17 4.68
CA LEU A 361 -21.50 4.32 4.85
C LEU A 361 -21.35 3.37 3.66
N SER A 362 -22.39 2.61 3.33
CA SER A 362 -22.41 1.66 2.21
C SER A 362 -22.08 2.35 0.89
N GLN A 363 -22.66 3.54 0.64
CA GLN A 363 -22.35 4.36 -0.53
C GLN A 363 -20.87 4.78 -0.60
N ARG A 364 -20.27 5.21 0.52
CA ARG A 364 -18.86 5.63 0.57
C ARG A 364 -17.89 4.46 0.43
N LEU A 365 -18.25 3.29 0.97
CA LEU A 365 -17.45 2.08 0.77
C LEU A 365 -17.48 1.63 -0.69
N ARG A 366 -18.64 1.73 -1.37
CA ARG A 366 -18.77 1.46 -2.82
C ARG A 366 -17.90 2.37 -3.69
N SER A 367 -17.75 3.65 -3.31
CA SER A 367 -16.89 4.58 -4.05
C SER A 367 -15.39 4.35 -3.83
N ARG A 368 -14.99 3.24 -3.18
CA ARG A 368 -13.61 2.80 -2.91
C ARG A 368 -12.75 3.80 -2.12
N SER A 369 -13.37 4.77 -1.44
CA SER A 369 -12.71 5.66 -0.49
C SER A 369 -12.72 5.01 0.91
N ILE A 370 -12.14 3.82 1.02
CA ILE A 370 -12.18 3.00 2.23
C ILE A 370 -11.01 3.44 3.12
N PRO A 371 -11.23 3.98 4.33
CA PRO A 371 -10.14 4.30 5.27
C PRO A 371 -9.29 3.06 5.56
N LEU A 372 -7.98 3.23 5.74
CA LEU A 372 -7.09 2.07 6.02
C LEU A 372 -7.48 1.35 7.32
N THR A 373 -8.05 2.07 8.30
CA THR A 373 -8.58 1.48 9.54
C THR A 373 -9.74 0.49 9.31
N LEU A 374 -10.43 0.58 8.17
CA LEU A 374 -11.47 -0.35 7.75
C LEU A 374 -10.99 -1.41 6.76
N THR A 375 -9.73 -1.37 6.33
CA THR A 375 -9.16 -2.38 5.45
C THR A 375 -8.66 -3.59 6.24
N VAL A 376 -8.52 -4.73 5.57
CA VAL A 376 -7.93 -5.92 6.18
C VAL A 376 -6.49 -5.63 6.61
N ALA A 377 -6.19 -5.84 7.89
CA ALA A 377 -4.84 -5.67 8.41
C ALA A 377 -3.87 -6.70 7.78
N ASP A 378 -2.74 -6.23 7.26
CA ASP A 378 -1.64 -7.07 6.77
C ASP A 378 -0.72 -7.45 7.95
N VAL A 379 -1.24 -8.16 8.96
CA VAL A 379 -0.44 -8.59 10.12
C VAL A 379 -0.23 -10.10 10.04
N ALA A 380 1.00 -10.51 9.75
CA ALA A 380 1.44 -11.89 9.79
C ALA A 380 2.90 -11.95 10.27
N PRO A 381 3.33 -13.04 10.93
CA PRO A 381 4.73 -13.24 11.29
C PRO A 381 5.68 -13.17 10.08
N LEU A 382 5.21 -13.63 8.93
CA LEU A 382 5.91 -13.55 7.64
C LEU A 382 5.07 -12.83 6.59
N ILE A 383 5.63 -11.77 6.02
CA ILE A 383 5.03 -10.98 4.94
C ILE A 383 5.92 -11.07 3.71
N VAL A 384 5.33 -11.29 2.54
CA VAL A 384 6.02 -11.23 1.24
C VAL A 384 5.54 -9.99 0.50
N SER A 385 6.46 -9.15 0.07
CA SER A 385 6.14 -7.85 -0.52
C SER A 385 7.17 -7.45 -1.55
N THR A 386 6.79 -6.58 -2.48
CA THR A 386 7.80 -5.79 -3.18
C THR A 386 8.37 -4.72 -2.25
N VAL A 387 9.59 -4.27 -2.51
CA VAL A 387 10.21 -3.15 -1.77
C VAL A 387 9.32 -1.92 -1.81
N HIS A 388 8.77 -1.58 -2.99
CA HIS A 388 7.86 -0.44 -3.16
C HIS A 388 6.65 -0.49 -2.21
N ARG A 389 6.01 -1.66 -2.07
CA ARG A 389 4.84 -1.81 -1.18
C ARG A 389 5.21 -1.84 0.30
N ALA A 390 6.43 -2.23 0.63
CA ALA A 390 6.94 -2.31 2.00
C ALA A 390 7.55 -1.00 2.51
N LYS A 391 7.71 0.01 1.65
CA LYS A 391 8.20 1.33 2.06
C LYS A 391 7.26 1.97 3.10
N GLY A 392 7.84 2.67 4.06
CA GLY A 392 7.13 3.21 5.23
C GLY A 392 6.79 2.19 6.33
N LEU A 393 7.08 0.90 6.12
CA LEU A 393 6.93 -0.14 7.15
C LEU A 393 8.27 -0.46 7.81
N GLU A 394 8.19 -1.13 8.95
CA GLU A 394 9.34 -1.60 9.72
C GLU A 394 9.12 -3.07 10.07
N PHE A 395 10.19 -3.85 10.01
CA PHE A 395 10.17 -5.27 10.33
C PHE A 395 11.29 -5.58 11.32
N THR A 396 11.07 -6.53 12.24
CA THR A 396 12.16 -7.07 13.06
C THR A 396 13.26 -7.60 12.14
N ASN A 397 12.88 -8.42 11.15
CA ASN A 397 13.81 -9.11 10.26
C ASN A 397 13.45 -8.87 8.79
N VAL A 398 14.46 -8.73 7.93
CA VAL A 398 14.27 -8.64 6.47
C VAL A 398 15.06 -9.74 5.77
N LEU A 399 14.36 -10.49 4.93
CA LEU A 399 14.95 -11.31 3.88
C LEU A 399 14.90 -10.53 2.57
N TYR A 400 16.06 -10.12 2.07
CA TYR A 400 16.19 -9.48 0.78
C TYR A 400 16.37 -10.54 -0.31
N LEU A 401 15.40 -10.65 -1.23
CA LEU A 401 15.51 -11.50 -2.40
C LEU A 401 16.32 -10.77 -3.47
N GLN A 402 17.51 -11.29 -3.79
CA GLN A 402 18.34 -10.69 -4.82
C GLN A 402 17.67 -10.85 -6.19
N PRO A 403 17.62 -9.77 -6.99
CA PRO A 403 17.05 -9.82 -8.33
C PRO A 403 17.85 -10.77 -9.23
N GLU A 404 17.18 -11.35 -10.21
CA GLU A 404 17.82 -12.25 -11.18
C GLU A 404 18.89 -11.50 -11.99
N PHE A 405 20.06 -12.12 -12.17
CA PHE A 405 21.13 -11.56 -12.99
C PHE A 405 20.66 -11.28 -14.43
N GLY A 406 20.85 -10.05 -14.91
CA GLY A 406 20.42 -9.61 -16.24
C GLY A 406 18.95 -9.22 -16.34
N SER A 407 18.19 -9.25 -15.24
CA SER A 407 16.87 -8.61 -15.18
C SER A 407 17.00 -7.09 -15.04
N PRO A 408 15.99 -6.28 -15.43
CA PRO A 408 16.01 -4.83 -15.20
C PRO A 408 16.20 -4.44 -13.73
N ALA A 409 15.70 -5.27 -12.81
CA ALA A 409 15.86 -5.08 -11.37
C ALA A 409 17.29 -5.31 -10.86
N ALA A 410 18.17 -5.92 -11.67
CA ALA A 410 19.58 -6.16 -11.35
C ALA A 410 20.54 -5.17 -12.02
N GLU A 411 20.02 -4.18 -12.77
CA GLU A 411 20.82 -3.07 -13.29
C GLU A 411 21.48 -2.28 -12.13
N GLN A 412 22.54 -1.54 -12.46
CA GLN A 412 23.24 -0.69 -11.49
C GLN A 412 22.95 0.78 -11.79
N ASN A 413 21.76 1.22 -11.42
CA ASN A 413 21.27 2.59 -11.65
C ASN A 413 20.69 3.17 -10.34
N ALA A 414 20.43 4.47 -10.30
CA ALA A 414 19.93 5.13 -9.09
C ALA A 414 18.63 4.49 -8.56
N ALA A 415 17.70 4.08 -9.42
CA ALA A 415 16.44 3.48 -9.00
C ALA A 415 16.64 2.13 -8.29
N THR A 416 17.44 1.24 -8.87
CA THR A 416 17.77 -0.07 -8.29
C THR A 416 18.65 0.03 -7.05
N LEU A 417 19.54 1.04 -6.98
CA LEU A 417 20.31 1.38 -5.78
C LEU A 417 19.37 1.73 -4.61
N LYS A 418 18.50 2.72 -4.82
CA LYS A 418 17.54 3.19 -3.82
C LYS A 418 16.60 2.05 -3.40
N GLN A 419 16.14 1.22 -4.34
CA GLN A 419 15.34 0.04 -4.04
C GLN A 419 16.10 -0.94 -3.13
N LYS A 420 17.37 -1.24 -3.42
CA LYS A 420 18.23 -2.10 -2.58
C LYS A 420 18.40 -1.49 -1.18
N TYR A 421 18.74 -0.20 -1.09
CA TYR A 421 18.91 0.49 0.19
C TYR A 421 17.62 0.51 1.03
N VAL A 422 16.48 0.82 0.41
CA VAL A 422 15.17 0.81 1.08
C VAL A 422 14.87 -0.58 1.64
N ALA A 423 15.10 -1.64 0.86
CA ALA A 423 14.86 -3.00 1.31
C ALA A 423 15.66 -3.34 2.57
N LEU A 424 16.97 -3.11 2.55
CA LEU A 424 17.86 -3.43 3.66
C LEU A 424 17.55 -2.56 4.90
N SER A 425 17.24 -1.28 4.71
CA SER A 425 16.93 -0.34 5.81
C SER A 425 15.56 -0.55 6.48
N ARG A 426 14.75 -1.51 6.00
CA ARG A 426 13.48 -1.88 6.67
C ARG A 426 13.69 -2.76 7.90
N ALA A 427 14.85 -3.40 8.04
CA ALA A 427 15.16 -4.27 9.17
C ALA A 427 15.48 -3.49 10.44
N ARG A 428 14.97 -3.97 11.57
CA ARG A 428 15.36 -3.49 12.91
C ARG A 428 16.55 -4.26 13.45
N GLU A 429 16.57 -5.58 13.27
CA GLU A 429 17.51 -6.48 13.94
C GLU A 429 18.35 -7.28 12.94
N GLU A 430 17.72 -8.08 12.08
CA GLU A 430 18.42 -8.96 11.15
C GLU A 430 18.11 -8.67 9.68
N ILE A 431 19.18 -8.75 8.88
CA ILE A 431 19.12 -8.68 7.42
C ILE A 431 19.70 -10.00 6.92
N VAL A 432 18.98 -10.67 6.03
CA VAL A 432 19.41 -11.90 5.37
C VAL A 432 19.25 -11.73 3.87
N SER A 433 20.22 -12.16 3.08
CA SER A 433 20.13 -12.10 1.62
C SER A 433 19.94 -13.47 1.02
N THR A 434 18.95 -13.62 0.15
CA THR A 434 18.63 -14.91 -0.48
C THR A 434 18.45 -14.79 -2.00
N LYS A 435 18.35 -15.93 -2.67
CA LYS A 435 18.21 -16.04 -4.13
C LYS A 435 17.16 -17.07 -4.47
N LEU A 436 16.45 -16.85 -5.57
CA LEU A 436 15.60 -17.88 -6.16
C LEU A 436 16.45 -19.07 -6.63
N PRO A 437 15.93 -20.31 -6.53
CA PRO A 437 16.57 -21.49 -7.07
C PRO A 437 16.77 -21.38 -8.60
N LYS A 438 17.96 -21.71 -9.11
CA LYS A 438 18.31 -21.58 -10.55
C LYS A 438 17.34 -22.29 -11.52
N LYS A 439 16.63 -23.33 -11.08
CA LYS A 439 15.72 -24.13 -11.92
C LYS A 439 14.34 -23.48 -12.15
N ILE A 440 14.01 -22.41 -11.42
CA ILE A 440 12.67 -21.81 -11.42
C ILE A 440 12.57 -20.62 -12.36
N LEU A 441 13.71 -20.07 -12.79
CA LEU A 441 13.78 -18.86 -13.60
C LEU A 441 13.31 -19.15 -15.03
N LYS A 442 12.03 -18.85 -15.29
CA LYS A 442 11.44 -18.81 -16.62
C LYS A 442 11.28 -17.35 -17.04
N ARG A 443 11.32 -17.11 -18.36
CA ARG A 443 11.07 -15.76 -18.91
C ARG A 443 9.64 -15.35 -18.59
N ALA A 444 9.50 -14.32 -17.76
CA ALA A 444 8.23 -13.70 -17.44
C ALA A 444 8.12 -12.34 -18.15
N ASP A 445 6.92 -12.00 -18.60
CA ASP A 445 6.60 -10.74 -19.27
C ASP A 445 5.42 -10.08 -18.55
N GLY A 446 5.64 -8.87 -18.02
CA GLY A 446 4.64 -8.06 -17.32
C GLY A 446 4.05 -6.92 -18.15
N SER A 447 4.50 -6.74 -19.40
CA SER A 447 4.15 -5.58 -20.25
C SER A 447 2.66 -5.46 -20.56
N THR A 448 1.89 -6.52 -20.37
CA THR A 448 0.45 -6.58 -20.67
C THR A 448 -0.45 -6.22 -19.49
N GLY A 449 0.12 -5.72 -18.38
CA GLY A 449 -0.59 -5.40 -17.14
C GLY A 449 -0.80 -6.60 -16.20
N ARG A 450 -0.32 -7.79 -16.58
CA ARG A 450 -0.21 -8.99 -15.73
C ARG A 450 1.02 -9.80 -16.11
N TRP A 451 1.58 -10.54 -15.16
CA TRP A 451 2.74 -11.39 -15.41
C TRP A 451 2.38 -12.66 -16.18
N LEU A 452 3.11 -12.93 -17.26
CA LEU A 452 2.95 -14.12 -18.10
C LEU A 452 4.26 -14.91 -18.11
N GLU A 453 4.24 -16.13 -17.60
CA GLU A 453 5.38 -17.04 -17.69
C GLU A 453 5.38 -17.75 -19.05
N LYS A 454 6.47 -17.61 -19.80
CA LYS A 454 6.64 -18.21 -21.12
C LYS A 454 7.44 -19.50 -21.05
N ALA A 455 7.03 -20.48 -21.86
CA ALA A 455 7.76 -21.72 -22.10
C ALA A 455 7.92 -21.97 -23.60
N TYR A 456 8.86 -22.84 -23.96
CA TYR A 456 9.04 -23.31 -25.34
C TYR A 456 8.48 -24.71 -25.51
N GLY A 457 7.71 -24.91 -26.57
CA GLY A 457 7.17 -26.20 -26.97
C GLY A 457 7.43 -26.47 -28.45
N LYS A 458 6.84 -27.57 -28.95
CA LYS A 458 7.00 -28.03 -30.35
C LYS A 458 6.67 -26.96 -31.40
N PHE A 459 5.73 -26.05 -31.08
CA PHE A 459 5.25 -25.00 -31.98
C PHE A 459 5.78 -23.60 -31.61
N GLY A 460 6.88 -23.54 -30.86
CA GLY A 460 7.50 -22.30 -30.42
C GLY A 460 7.08 -21.90 -29.00
N GLN A 461 7.16 -20.59 -28.73
CA GLN A 461 6.90 -20.04 -27.41
C GLN A 461 5.39 -19.96 -27.11
N TYR A 462 4.98 -20.34 -25.91
CA TYR A 462 3.61 -20.26 -25.42
C TYR A 462 3.57 -19.77 -23.97
N THR A 463 2.40 -19.34 -23.50
CA THR A 463 2.20 -18.99 -22.08
C THR A 463 1.95 -20.25 -21.27
N ALA A 464 2.85 -20.55 -20.33
CA ALA A 464 2.74 -21.69 -19.43
C ALA A 464 1.90 -21.36 -18.19
N ARG A 465 2.10 -20.17 -17.63
CA ARG A 465 1.35 -19.67 -16.47
C ARG A 465 1.01 -18.19 -16.65
N MET A 466 -0.06 -17.74 -16.02
CA MET A 466 -0.41 -16.31 -15.97
C MET A 466 -0.76 -15.90 -14.54
N GLU A 467 -0.50 -14.65 -14.20
CA GLU A 467 -0.91 -14.06 -12.93
C GLU A 467 -2.44 -13.94 -12.84
N PHE A 468 -2.97 -14.36 -11.70
CA PHE A 468 -4.33 -14.09 -11.26
C PHE A 468 -4.32 -12.83 -10.39
N VAL A 469 -5.12 -11.83 -10.74
CA VAL A 469 -5.18 -10.53 -10.04
C VAL A 469 -6.52 -10.33 -9.33
N ASN A 470 -6.59 -9.42 -8.35
CA ASN A 470 -7.80 -9.21 -7.56
C ASN A 470 -9.05 -8.86 -8.39
N SER A 471 -8.89 -8.13 -9.51
CA SER A 471 -9.98 -7.79 -10.43
C SER A 471 -10.50 -8.96 -11.26
N ASP A 472 -9.85 -10.12 -11.18
CA ASP A 472 -10.31 -11.34 -11.84
C ASP A 472 -11.44 -12.02 -11.05
N ILE A 473 -11.71 -11.59 -9.81
CA ILE A 473 -12.86 -12.01 -9.00
C ILE A 473 -14.08 -11.16 -9.34
N ASP A 474 -15.25 -11.78 -9.41
CA ASP A 474 -16.52 -11.06 -9.48
C ASP A 474 -16.95 -10.63 -8.06
N ASP A 475 -16.74 -9.35 -7.75
CA ASP A 475 -17.15 -8.72 -6.50
C ASP A 475 -18.26 -7.67 -6.69
N ILE A 476 -18.95 -7.70 -7.84
CA ILE A 476 -20.04 -6.77 -8.17
C ILE A 476 -21.37 -7.26 -7.56
N SER A 477 -21.56 -8.57 -7.49
CA SER A 477 -22.76 -9.21 -6.96
C SER A 477 -22.41 -10.42 -6.09
N PRO A 478 -23.18 -10.75 -5.05
CA PRO A 478 -23.01 -11.98 -4.30
C PRO A 478 -23.16 -13.20 -5.21
N TYR A 479 -22.25 -14.16 -5.05
CA TYR A 479 -22.31 -15.42 -5.79
C TYR A 479 -23.18 -16.45 -5.06
N PHE A 480 -24.04 -17.12 -5.80
CA PHE A 480 -24.75 -18.32 -5.39
C PHE A 480 -24.80 -19.32 -6.56
N PRO A 481 -24.58 -20.63 -6.31
CA PRO A 481 -24.73 -21.66 -7.33
C PRO A 481 -26.18 -21.75 -7.83
N ALA A 482 -26.39 -22.28 -9.05
CA ALA A 482 -27.72 -22.38 -9.65
C ALA A 482 -28.74 -23.14 -8.77
N ASP A 483 -28.27 -24.16 -8.03
CA ASP A 483 -29.05 -24.96 -7.09
C ASP A 483 -28.69 -24.70 -5.61
N GLY A 484 -27.93 -23.63 -5.33
CA GLY A 484 -27.35 -23.34 -4.01
C GLY A 484 -27.83 -22.05 -3.39
N ASP A 485 -27.61 -21.90 -2.08
CA ASP A 485 -27.89 -20.68 -1.32
C ASP A 485 -26.60 -19.86 -1.14
N ALA A 486 -26.68 -18.55 -1.38
CA ALA A 486 -25.58 -17.61 -1.16
C ALA A 486 -25.05 -17.70 0.29
N GLN A 487 -25.92 -17.95 1.26
CA GLN A 487 -25.52 -18.05 2.66
C GLN A 487 -24.53 -19.20 2.92
N ALA A 488 -24.65 -20.31 2.17
CA ALA A 488 -23.73 -21.43 2.27
C ALA A 488 -22.33 -21.05 1.74
N VAL A 489 -22.26 -20.25 0.67
CA VAL A 489 -20.99 -19.69 0.16
C VAL A 489 -20.39 -18.71 1.18
N GLN A 490 -21.21 -17.85 1.79
CA GLN A 490 -20.74 -16.90 2.81
C GLN A 490 -20.16 -17.60 4.04
N ASN A 491 -20.82 -18.66 4.52
CA ASN A 491 -20.28 -19.52 5.59
C ASN A 491 -19.00 -20.24 5.14
N SER A 492 -18.88 -20.49 3.84
CA SER A 492 -17.69 -21.06 3.22
C SER A 492 -16.53 -20.08 3.06
N LEU A 493 -16.70 -18.80 3.41
CA LEU A 493 -15.64 -17.78 3.33
C LEU A 493 -15.15 -17.32 4.72
N VAL A 494 -15.47 -18.06 5.78
CA VAL A 494 -14.92 -17.79 7.11
C VAL A 494 -13.43 -18.17 7.15
N LEU A 495 -12.60 -17.26 7.68
CA LEU A 495 -11.17 -17.12 7.40
C LEU A 495 -10.24 -18.26 7.84
N ASP A 496 -10.53 -18.93 8.97
CA ASP A 496 -9.49 -19.59 9.78
C ASP A 496 -8.77 -20.77 9.10
N ASP A 497 -9.34 -21.34 8.03
CA ASP A 497 -8.78 -22.49 7.30
C ASP A 497 -8.51 -22.25 5.81
N LEU A 498 -8.77 -21.04 5.29
CA LEU A 498 -8.68 -20.77 3.84
C LEU A 498 -7.37 -20.16 3.40
N LEU A 499 -6.64 -19.47 4.26
CA LEU A 499 -5.43 -18.75 3.85
C LEU A 499 -4.38 -19.69 3.26
N GLY A 500 -3.95 -19.41 2.04
CA GLY A 500 -2.99 -20.22 1.29
C GLY A 500 -3.60 -21.40 0.53
N GLU A 501 -4.87 -21.75 0.74
CA GLU A 501 -5.52 -22.86 0.03
C GLU A 501 -5.46 -22.67 -1.49
N VAL A 502 -5.21 -23.78 -2.20
CA VAL A 502 -5.17 -23.77 -3.67
C VAL A 502 -6.60 -23.75 -4.20
N VAL A 503 -6.86 -22.78 -5.07
CA VAL A 503 -8.15 -22.58 -5.72
C VAL A 503 -8.03 -22.91 -7.20
N SER A 504 -9.00 -23.68 -7.67
CA SER A 504 -9.20 -23.99 -9.08
C SER A 504 -10.49 -23.35 -9.57
N GLY A 505 -10.54 -23.01 -10.85
CA GLY A 505 -11.75 -22.50 -11.48
C GLY A 505 -12.19 -23.40 -12.63
N ARG A 506 -13.50 -23.65 -12.75
CA ARG A 506 -14.08 -24.47 -13.83
C ARG A 506 -15.38 -23.86 -14.35
N ILE A 507 -15.66 -24.12 -15.63
CA ILE A 507 -16.97 -23.91 -16.23
C ILE A 507 -17.69 -25.27 -16.28
N ASP A 508 -18.87 -25.38 -15.69
CA ASP A 508 -19.60 -26.66 -15.62
C ASP A 508 -20.37 -27.00 -16.90
N SER A 509 -20.71 -26.01 -17.71
CA SER A 509 -21.42 -26.20 -18.98
C SER A 509 -20.89 -25.25 -20.06
N PRO A 510 -20.82 -25.69 -21.33
CA PRO A 510 -20.40 -24.80 -22.41
C PRO A 510 -21.28 -23.55 -22.45
N PRO A 511 -20.70 -22.34 -22.49
CA PRO A 511 -21.49 -21.12 -22.57
C PRO A 511 -22.29 -21.09 -23.88
N GLU A 512 -23.46 -20.45 -23.85
CA GLU A 512 -24.27 -20.29 -25.06
C GLU A 512 -23.53 -19.43 -26.11
N PRO A 513 -23.88 -19.54 -27.41
CA PRO A 513 -23.27 -18.70 -28.45
C PRO A 513 -23.41 -17.20 -28.13
N GLY A 514 -22.28 -16.53 -27.91
CA GLY A 514 -22.24 -15.09 -27.56
C GLY A 514 -22.13 -14.81 -26.06
N GLU A 515 -22.27 -15.82 -25.21
CA GLU A 515 -22.09 -15.70 -23.76
C GLU A 515 -20.60 -15.74 -23.37
N VAL A 516 -20.25 -14.92 -22.38
CA VAL A 516 -18.92 -14.91 -21.76
C VAL A 516 -18.99 -15.70 -20.46
N PRO A 517 -18.27 -16.83 -20.34
CA PRO A 517 -18.37 -17.68 -19.16
C PRO A 517 -17.76 -17.01 -17.93
N ARG A 518 -18.19 -17.48 -16.76
CA ARG A 518 -17.53 -17.23 -15.46
C ARG A 518 -17.13 -18.58 -14.87
N TYR A 519 -15.99 -18.63 -14.20
CA TYR A 519 -15.47 -19.87 -13.64
C TYR A 519 -15.89 -19.94 -12.17
N GLU A 520 -16.53 -21.03 -11.75
CA GLU A 520 -16.79 -21.31 -10.34
C GLU A 520 -15.47 -21.65 -9.65
N LEU A 521 -15.21 -20.99 -8.53
CA LEU A 521 -13.98 -21.10 -7.76
C LEU A 521 -14.17 -22.10 -6.62
N THR A 522 -13.34 -23.15 -6.61
CA THR A 522 -13.39 -24.21 -5.61
C THR A 522 -12.01 -24.50 -5.04
N THR A 523 -11.97 -24.83 -3.75
CA THR A 523 -10.77 -25.38 -3.09
C THR A 523 -10.53 -26.84 -3.50
N SER A 524 -9.37 -27.37 -3.10
CA SER A 524 -9.02 -28.78 -3.28
C SER A 524 -10.02 -29.78 -2.68
N ASN A 525 -10.72 -29.39 -1.61
CA ASN A 525 -11.74 -30.22 -0.94
C ASN A 525 -13.19 -29.97 -1.47
N GLY A 526 -13.35 -29.20 -2.54
CA GLY A 526 -14.64 -28.95 -3.18
C GLY A 526 -15.49 -27.85 -2.52
N ARG A 527 -14.92 -27.06 -1.61
CA ARG A 527 -15.60 -25.90 -1.02
C ARG A 527 -15.70 -24.78 -2.05
N VAL A 528 -16.93 -24.33 -2.31
CA VAL A 528 -17.22 -23.26 -3.26
C VAL A 528 -16.97 -21.90 -2.61
N LEU A 529 -16.19 -21.06 -3.27
CA LEU A 529 -15.75 -19.76 -2.74
C LEU A 529 -16.35 -18.57 -3.48
N GLY A 530 -16.80 -18.75 -4.72
CA GLY A 530 -17.27 -17.64 -5.55
C GLY A 530 -17.12 -17.94 -7.03
N ARG A 531 -17.02 -16.89 -7.85
CA ARG A 531 -16.74 -16.99 -9.28
C ARG A 531 -15.82 -15.89 -9.79
N THR A 532 -15.26 -16.09 -10.96
CA THR A 532 -14.44 -15.08 -11.64
C THR A 532 -15.30 -14.04 -12.37
N SER A 533 -14.72 -12.89 -12.68
CA SER A 533 -15.29 -11.87 -13.55
C SER A 533 -15.31 -12.32 -15.02
N GLN A 534 -16.10 -11.64 -15.86
CA GLN A 534 -16.10 -11.88 -17.31
C GLN A 534 -14.80 -11.40 -18.00
N SER A 535 -14.20 -10.32 -17.50
CA SER A 535 -12.92 -9.82 -18.00
C SER A 535 -11.80 -10.85 -17.82
N PHE A 536 -11.84 -11.63 -16.74
CA PHE A 536 -10.93 -12.75 -16.54
C PHE A 536 -11.05 -13.83 -17.62
N ALA A 537 -12.27 -14.18 -18.05
CA ALA A 537 -12.48 -15.17 -19.11
C ALA A 537 -11.81 -14.74 -20.42
N TYR A 538 -11.89 -13.45 -20.77
CA TYR A 538 -11.16 -12.89 -21.91
C TYR A 538 -9.65 -12.94 -21.71
N ALA A 539 -9.15 -12.61 -20.53
CA ALA A 539 -7.72 -12.70 -20.21
C ALA A 539 -7.20 -14.14 -20.34
N LEU A 540 -7.96 -15.12 -19.82
CA LEU A 540 -7.62 -16.54 -19.90
C LEU A 540 -7.59 -17.02 -21.35
N LYS A 541 -8.62 -16.69 -22.13
CA LYS A 541 -8.70 -17.02 -23.57
C LYS A 541 -7.55 -16.39 -24.35
N LYS A 542 -7.28 -15.10 -24.14
CA LYS A 542 -6.22 -14.36 -24.82
C LYS A 542 -4.83 -14.97 -24.55
N ASN A 543 -4.56 -15.33 -23.29
CA ASN A 543 -3.21 -15.68 -22.88
C ASN A 543 -2.87 -17.18 -23.04
N PHE A 544 -3.85 -18.08 -22.96
CA PHE A 544 -3.64 -19.53 -23.10
C PHE A 544 -4.03 -20.11 -24.48
N SER A 545 -4.49 -19.28 -25.43
CA SER A 545 -4.73 -19.73 -26.81
C SER A 545 -3.42 -19.89 -27.60
N PHE A 546 -3.37 -20.88 -28.51
CA PHE A 546 -2.20 -21.12 -29.36
C PHE A 546 -2.14 -20.16 -30.56
N LYS A 547 -0.95 -19.63 -30.88
CA LYS A 547 -0.73 -18.89 -32.14
C LYS A 547 -1.00 -19.81 -33.34
N GLY A 548 -1.95 -19.44 -34.20
CA GLY A 548 -2.32 -20.19 -35.41
C GLY A 548 -3.65 -20.94 -35.33
N HIS A 549 -4.18 -21.14 -34.12
CA HIS A 549 -5.56 -21.59 -33.89
C HIS A 549 -6.18 -20.63 -32.86
N PRO A 550 -6.73 -19.48 -33.28
CA PRO A 550 -7.54 -18.67 -32.38
C PRO A 550 -8.74 -19.53 -31.98
N GLY A 551 -8.63 -20.20 -30.82
CA GLY A 551 -9.67 -21.07 -30.30
C GLY A 551 -10.92 -20.23 -30.12
N GLN A 552 -11.97 -20.56 -30.88
CA GLN A 552 -13.31 -20.05 -30.59
C GLN A 552 -13.76 -20.49 -29.19
N GLU A 553 -13.17 -21.58 -28.68
CA GLU A 553 -13.47 -22.21 -27.40
C GLU A 553 -12.80 -21.53 -26.20
N TRP A 554 -13.54 -21.48 -25.10
CA TRP A 554 -13.07 -21.01 -23.81
C TRP A 554 -12.29 -22.12 -23.10
N PRO A 555 -11.16 -21.83 -22.42
CA PRO A 555 -10.53 -22.83 -21.56
C PRO A 555 -11.53 -23.36 -20.51
N ILE A 556 -11.60 -24.66 -20.28
CA ILE A 556 -12.62 -25.24 -19.39
C ILE A 556 -12.27 -25.06 -17.91
N ALA A 557 -10.99 -25.17 -17.57
CA ALA A 557 -10.55 -25.05 -16.19
C ALA A 557 -9.10 -24.54 -16.04
N PHE A 558 -8.82 -24.00 -14.86
CA PHE A 558 -7.49 -23.57 -14.42
C PHE A 558 -7.24 -23.94 -12.95
N THR A 559 -5.98 -23.94 -12.53
CA THR A 559 -5.56 -24.16 -11.14
C THR A 559 -4.31 -23.37 -10.80
N GLY A 560 -3.99 -23.25 -9.51
CA GLY A 560 -2.78 -22.61 -9.00
C GLY A 560 -2.98 -21.23 -8.38
N ALA A 561 -4.21 -20.72 -8.33
CA ALA A 561 -4.53 -19.53 -7.54
C ALA A 561 -4.52 -19.91 -6.06
N ARG A 562 -4.20 -18.97 -5.18
CA ARG A 562 -4.23 -19.17 -3.72
C ARG A 562 -4.99 -18.07 -3.02
N VAL A 563 -5.74 -18.43 -1.98
CA VAL A 563 -6.43 -17.45 -1.14
C VAL A 563 -5.41 -16.63 -0.36
N THR A 564 -5.46 -15.30 -0.52
CA THR A 564 -4.58 -14.37 0.21
C THR A 564 -5.30 -13.68 1.36
N SER A 565 -6.60 -13.46 1.20
CA SER A 565 -7.46 -12.84 2.19
C SER A 565 -8.91 -13.07 1.84
N ILE A 566 -9.77 -12.92 2.84
CA ILE A 566 -11.20 -12.72 2.63
C ILE A 566 -11.46 -11.23 2.86
N GLU A 567 -12.34 -10.65 2.07
CA GLU A 567 -12.70 -9.25 2.14
C GLU A 567 -14.21 -9.08 2.10
N CYS A 568 -14.70 -7.95 2.62
CA CYS A 568 -16.07 -7.51 2.44
C CYS A 568 -16.16 -6.71 1.13
N ALA A 569 -16.96 -7.21 0.19
CA ALA A 569 -17.44 -6.46 -0.96
C ALA A 569 -18.67 -5.63 -0.56
N THR A 570 -18.89 -4.55 -1.30
CA THR A 570 -20.03 -3.65 -1.10
C THR A 570 -20.71 -3.37 -2.42
N GLY A 571 -22.03 -3.48 -2.46
CA GLY A 571 -22.86 -3.31 -3.65
C GLY A 571 -24.22 -2.73 -3.30
N HIS A 572 -25.19 -2.86 -4.20
CA HIS A 572 -26.54 -2.40 -3.96
C HIS A 572 -27.26 -3.33 -2.96
N PRO A 573 -27.99 -2.79 -1.96
CA PRO A 573 -28.83 -3.57 -1.04
C PRO A 573 -29.77 -4.57 -1.71
N GLU A 574 -30.25 -4.25 -2.93
CA GLU A 574 -31.12 -5.12 -3.72
C GLU A 574 -30.42 -6.42 -4.12
N GLU A 575 -29.13 -6.39 -4.44
CA GLU A 575 -28.34 -7.57 -4.82
C GLU A 575 -28.22 -8.55 -3.65
N THR A 576 -27.89 -8.07 -2.45
CA THR A 576 -27.84 -8.94 -1.26
C THR A 576 -29.22 -9.45 -0.87
N LYS A 577 -30.26 -8.65 -1.07
CA LYS A 577 -31.64 -9.05 -0.78
C LYS A 577 -32.12 -10.14 -1.73
N LEU A 578 -31.84 -10.01 -3.03
CA LEU A 578 -32.14 -11.02 -4.05
C LEU A 578 -31.37 -12.32 -3.77
N ALA A 579 -30.13 -12.22 -3.28
CA ALA A 579 -29.31 -13.36 -2.90
C ALA A 579 -29.65 -13.97 -1.51
N GLY A 580 -30.59 -13.39 -0.76
CA GLY A 580 -30.96 -13.88 0.59
C GLY A 580 -29.97 -13.55 1.70
N LEU A 581 -29.04 -12.61 1.49
CA LEU A 581 -27.98 -12.21 2.43
C LEU A 581 -28.32 -10.97 3.28
N GLY A 582 -29.60 -10.60 3.35
CA GLY A 582 -30.05 -9.35 4.01
C GLY A 582 -29.96 -8.12 3.10
N SER A 583 -30.15 -6.94 3.68
CA SER A 583 -30.26 -5.68 2.91
C SER A 583 -29.12 -4.68 3.15
N SER A 584 -28.02 -5.11 3.78
CA SER A 584 -26.87 -4.22 4.04
C SER A 584 -26.08 -3.84 2.78
N GLY A 585 -26.23 -4.61 1.69
CA GLY A 585 -25.39 -4.46 0.50
C GLY A 585 -23.95 -4.91 0.73
N MET A 586 -23.66 -5.71 1.75
CA MET A 586 -22.31 -6.15 2.14
C MET A 586 -22.20 -7.68 2.20
N TRP A 587 -21.21 -8.27 1.53
CA TRP A 587 -20.95 -9.72 1.53
C TRP A 587 -19.45 -10.02 1.46
N LEU A 588 -19.07 -11.24 1.81
CA LEU A 588 -17.69 -11.73 1.74
C LEU A 588 -17.35 -12.19 0.32
N VAL A 589 -16.11 -11.90 -0.09
CA VAL A 589 -15.47 -12.39 -1.31
C VAL A 589 -14.04 -12.87 -1.01
N PRO A 590 -13.56 -13.93 -1.69
CA PRO A 590 -12.16 -14.31 -1.59
C PRO A 590 -11.30 -13.37 -2.45
N ARG A 591 -10.10 -13.04 -1.97
CA ARG A 591 -9.04 -12.50 -2.81
C ARG A 591 -8.02 -13.58 -3.08
N LEU A 592 -7.71 -13.73 -4.36
CA LEU A 592 -6.80 -14.73 -4.85
C LEU A 592 -5.60 -14.08 -5.52
N THR A 593 -4.44 -14.69 -5.36
CA THR A 593 -3.24 -14.35 -6.14
C THR A 593 -2.52 -15.64 -6.54
N GLY A 594 -1.58 -15.53 -7.46
CA GLY A 594 -0.71 -16.64 -7.84
C GLY A 594 -0.53 -16.75 -9.34
N LEU A 595 0.32 -17.69 -9.74
CA LEU A 595 0.53 -18.05 -11.14
C LEU A 595 -0.35 -19.25 -11.48
N ILE A 596 -1.44 -19.01 -12.19
CA ILE A 596 -2.36 -20.06 -12.62
C ILE A 596 -1.86 -20.74 -13.89
N SER A 597 -2.24 -22.01 -14.05
CA SER A 597 -2.05 -22.79 -15.27
C SER A 597 -3.38 -23.33 -15.75
N ARG A 598 -3.50 -23.54 -17.07
CA ARG A 598 -4.65 -24.21 -17.66
C ARG A 598 -4.60 -25.70 -17.33
N ILE A 599 -5.73 -26.27 -16.87
CA ILE A 599 -5.91 -27.72 -16.78
C ILE A 599 -6.22 -28.23 -18.20
N LYS A 600 -5.44 -29.21 -18.65
CA LYS A 600 -5.75 -29.95 -19.88
C LYS A 600 -6.69 -31.09 -19.50
N ASP A 601 -7.78 -31.24 -20.24
CA ASP A 601 -8.63 -32.43 -20.15
C ASP A 601 -7.87 -33.69 -20.58
#